data_AF-A0A8J3N4E0-F1
#
_entry.id   AF-A0A8J3N4E0-F1
#
_cell.length_a   1.000
_cell.length_b   1.000
_cell.length_c   1.000
_cell.angle_alpha   90.00
_cell.angle_beta   90.00
_cell.angle_gamma   90.00
#
_symmetry.space_group_name_H-M   'P 1'
#
loop_
_entity.id
_entity.type
_entity.pdbx_description
1 polymer ?
#
loop_
_entity_poly.entity_id
_entity_poly.type
_entity_poly.pdbx_seq_one_letter_code
_entity_poly.pdbx_strand_id
1 'polypeptide(L)'
;MFSKVSYRRGVIEGVILFTLGRLGALITPSIFPDWTSVVAPLIFMTLEYILAPYWATRRIAAPKRERLSKRFWLLGPLLASICFIIDLVITLSCGLPITSFLGTQLGPALPRLLNDGPNHLTMADFALYEFRTILALFAFYTMAVVCTKLSQGGFLRFTMPAGGNRVTL
;
A
#
# COMPACT_ATOMS: atom_id res chain seq x y z
N MET A 1 6.72 -21.48 10.48
CA MET A 1 6.04 -22.55 9.72
C MET A 1 4.88 -22.07 8.81
N PHE A 2 4.47 -20.79 8.83
CA PHE A 2 3.35 -20.24 8.03
C PHE A 2 3.77 -19.32 6.84
N SER A 3 5.01 -19.47 6.33
CA SER A 3 5.68 -18.37 5.60
C SER A 3 5.46 -18.31 4.09
N LYS A 4 4.70 -19.24 3.50
CA LYS A 4 4.55 -19.34 2.04
C LYS A 4 3.09 -19.48 1.65
N VAL A 5 2.59 -18.51 0.88
CA VAL A 5 1.26 -18.54 0.27
C VAL A 5 1.37 -18.46 -1.25
N SER A 6 0.31 -18.87 -1.93
CA SER A 6 0.19 -18.71 -3.38
C SER A 6 0.13 -17.22 -3.74
N TYR A 7 0.52 -16.89 -4.98
CA TYR A 7 0.51 -15.52 -5.49
C TYR A 7 -0.83 -14.81 -5.25
N ARG A 8 -1.93 -15.47 -5.60
CA ARG A 8 -3.30 -14.93 -5.41
C ARG A 8 -3.61 -14.63 -3.96
N ARG A 9 -3.27 -15.55 -3.04
CA ARG A 9 -3.56 -15.37 -1.62
C ARG A 9 -2.71 -14.27 -0.99
N GLY A 10 -1.45 -14.12 -1.41
CA GLY A 10 -0.59 -13.02 -0.96
C GLY A 10 -1.10 -11.64 -1.41
N VAL A 11 -1.62 -11.53 -2.64
CA VAL A 11 -2.26 -10.31 -3.13
C VAL A 11 -3.51 -10.00 -2.30
N ILE A 12 -4.37 -11.00 -2.06
CA ILE A 12 -5.60 -10.82 -1.25
C ILE A 12 -5.27 -10.38 0.18
N GLU A 13 -4.27 -10.99 0.83
CA GLU A 13 -3.84 -10.58 2.18
C GLU A 13 -3.33 -9.13 2.19
N GLY A 14 -2.55 -8.73 1.18
CA GLY A 14 -2.09 -7.34 1.03
C GLY A 14 -3.24 -6.36 0.86
N VAL A 15 -4.22 -6.71 0.02
CA VAL A 15 -5.42 -5.90 -0.18
C VAL A 15 -6.23 -5.78 1.09
N ILE A 16 -6.44 -6.86 1.84
CA ILE A 16 -7.16 -6.84 3.11
C ILE A 16 -6.46 -5.91 4.11
N LEU A 17 -5.14 -6.02 4.25
CA LEU A 17 -4.37 -5.14 5.14
C LEU A 17 -4.47 -3.67 4.72
N PHE A 18 -4.39 -3.39 3.42
CA PHE A 18 -4.59 -2.04 2.89
C PHE A 18 -5.99 -1.51 3.24
N THR A 19 -7.04 -2.29 2.98
CA THR A 19 -8.42 -1.88 3.30
C THR A 19 -8.65 -1.63 4.79
N LEU A 20 -8.07 -2.46 5.66
CA LEU A 20 -8.15 -2.27 7.11
C LEU A 20 -7.38 -1.02 7.55
N GLY A 21 -6.19 -0.78 6.99
CA GLY A 21 -5.43 0.45 7.19
C GLY A 21 -6.22 1.67 6.77
N ARG A 22 -6.82 1.64 5.58
CA ARG A 22 -7.60 2.74 5.04
C ARG A 22 -8.85 3.03 5.86
N LEU A 23 -9.59 2.00 6.26
CA LEU A 23 -10.75 2.16 7.15
C LEU A 23 -10.32 2.69 8.53
N GLY A 24 -9.18 2.25 9.06
CA GLY A 24 -8.59 2.77 10.29
C GLY A 24 -8.11 4.22 10.18
N ALA A 25 -7.75 4.69 8.98
CA ALA A 25 -7.38 6.08 8.75
C ALA A 25 -8.58 7.04 8.72
N LEU A 26 -9.82 6.52 8.64
CA LEU A 26 -11.07 7.28 8.70
C LEU A 26 -11.55 7.51 10.14
N ILE A 27 -10.62 7.68 11.08
CA ILE A 27 -10.93 7.97 12.48
C ILE A 27 -11.34 9.43 12.62
N THR A 28 -12.53 9.65 13.18
CA THR A 28 -13.06 10.98 13.46
C THR A 28 -12.67 11.42 14.89
N PRO A 29 -12.22 12.66 15.09
CA PRO A 29 -11.89 13.18 16.43
C PRO A 29 -13.09 13.25 17.38
N SER A 30 -14.31 13.14 16.86
CA SER A 30 -15.54 13.03 17.66
C SER A 30 -15.68 11.69 18.39
N ILE A 31 -15.07 10.62 17.88
CA ILE A 31 -15.12 9.27 18.45
C ILE A 31 -13.84 8.98 19.25
N PHE A 32 -12.71 9.49 18.78
CA PHE A 32 -11.39 9.31 19.39
C PHE A 32 -10.80 10.67 19.80
N PRO A 33 -11.13 11.18 20.99
CA PRO A 33 -10.60 12.45 21.47
C PRO A 33 -9.09 12.36 21.81
N ASP A 34 -8.43 13.52 21.90
CA ASP A 34 -7.03 13.71 22.30
C ASP A 34 -5.98 13.21 21.29
N TRP A 35 -4.78 12.86 21.77
CA TRP A 35 -3.64 12.38 20.99
C TRP A 35 -3.94 11.15 20.12
N THR A 36 -4.99 10.40 20.46
CA THR A 36 -5.39 9.21 19.70
C THR A 36 -5.82 9.56 18.27
N SER A 37 -6.43 10.73 18.07
CA SER A 37 -6.78 11.26 16.75
C SER A 37 -5.57 11.55 15.86
N VAL A 38 -4.38 11.73 16.44
CA VAL A 38 -3.12 11.99 15.70
C VAL A 38 -2.31 10.71 15.54
N VAL A 39 -2.19 9.91 16.60
CA VAL A 39 -1.35 8.70 16.61
C VAL A 39 -2.01 7.58 15.81
N ALA A 40 -3.33 7.39 15.91
CA ALA A 40 -4.00 6.29 15.24
C ALA A 40 -3.90 6.39 13.71
N PRO A 41 -4.20 7.54 13.05
CA PRO A 41 -4.02 7.67 11.61
C PRO A 41 -2.57 7.45 11.18
N LEU A 42 -1.60 7.84 11.99
CA LEU A 42 -0.17 7.65 11.70
C LEU A 42 0.20 6.17 11.68
N ILE A 43 -0.27 5.39 12.66
CA ILE A 43 -0.11 3.94 12.69
C ILE A 43 -0.81 3.30 11.48
N PHE A 44 -2.03 3.72 11.18
CA PHE A 44 -2.79 3.18 10.04
C PHE A 44 -2.17 3.54 8.68
N MET A 45 -1.59 4.74 8.53
CA MET A 45 -0.78 5.09 7.35
C MET A 45 0.45 4.18 7.21
N THR A 46 1.15 3.86 8.30
CA THR A 46 2.28 2.91 8.20
C THR A 46 1.83 1.49 7.83
N LEU A 47 0.65 1.07 8.29
CA LEU A 47 0.04 -0.20 7.91
C LEU A 47 -0.33 -0.22 6.43
N GLU A 48 -0.93 0.86 5.93
CA GLU A 48 -1.39 1.05 4.56
C GLU A 48 -0.23 1.09 3.56
N TYR A 49 0.74 1.99 3.76
CA TYR A 49 1.79 2.26 2.77
C TYR A 49 3.00 1.33 2.87
N ILE A 50 3.32 0.82 4.07
CA ILE A 50 4.56 0.06 4.29
C ILE A 50 4.24 -1.39 4.60
N LEU A 51 3.37 -1.67 5.58
CA LEU A 51 3.17 -3.04 6.05
C LEU A 51 2.40 -3.89 5.03
N ALA A 52 1.36 -3.35 4.38
CA ALA A 52 0.58 -4.08 3.38
C ALA A 52 1.43 -4.63 2.21
N PRO A 53 2.24 -3.80 1.49
CA PRO A 53 3.08 -4.31 0.41
C PRO A 53 4.24 -5.17 0.93
N TYR A 54 4.80 -4.84 2.09
CA TYR A 54 5.84 -5.66 2.72
C TYR A 54 5.33 -7.07 3.05
N TRP A 55 4.15 -7.16 3.65
CA TRP A 55 3.56 -8.43 4.08
C TRP A 55 3.18 -9.30 2.88
N ALA A 56 2.50 -8.71 1.89
CA ALA A 56 2.13 -9.40 0.66
C ALA A 56 3.35 -9.99 -0.05
N THR A 57 4.41 -9.20 -0.21
CA THR A 57 5.63 -9.61 -0.92
C THR A 57 6.47 -10.61 -0.14
N ARG A 58 6.49 -10.49 1.20
CA ARG A 58 7.22 -11.41 2.06
C ARG A 58 6.63 -12.82 2.01
N ARG A 59 5.30 -12.94 1.97
CA ARG A 59 4.57 -14.21 2.06
C ARG A 59 4.47 -14.95 0.71
N ILE A 60 4.57 -14.24 -0.41
CA ILE A 60 4.54 -14.88 -1.74
C ILE A 60 5.81 -15.69 -1.98
N ALA A 61 5.63 -17.00 -2.11
CA ALA A 61 6.70 -17.93 -2.43
C ALA A 61 7.18 -17.70 -3.87
N ALA A 62 8.41 -17.19 -4.02
CA ALA A 62 9.09 -17.11 -5.31
C ALA A 62 10.11 -18.24 -5.44
N PRO A 63 10.04 -19.11 -6.47
CA PRO A 63 11.13 -20.05 -6.73
C PRO A 63 12.41 -19.26 -7.06
N LYS A 64 13.58 -19.79 -6.70
CA LYS A 64 14.89 -19.11 -6.83
C LYS A 64 15.14 -18.53 -8.24
N ARG A 65 14.54 -19.13 -9.28
CA ARG A 65 14.68 -18.75 -10.69
C ARG A 65 13.72 -17.64 -11.16
N GLU A 66 12.61 -17.39 -10.46
CA GLU A 66 11.61 -16.37 -10.83
C GLU A 66 11.78 -15.04 -10.07
N ARG A 67 12.80 -14.92 -9.21
CA ARG A 67 13.02 -13.74 -8.34
C ARG A 67 13.20 -12.41 -9.10
N LEU A 68 13.48 -12.46 -10.40
CA LEU A 68 13.62 -11.30 -11.32
C LEU A 68 12.71 -11.39 -12.56
N SER A 69 11.66 -12.22 -12.51
CA SER A 69 10.70 -12.33 -13.62
C SER A 69 9.91 -11.04 -13.81
N LYS A 70 9.49 -10.75 -15.07
CA LYS A 70 8.54 -9.65 -15.39
C LYS A 70 7.31 -9.65 -14.47
N ARG A 71 6.85 -10.85 -14.07
CA ARG A 71 5.70 -11.02 -13.14
C ARG A 71 5.94 -10.37 -11.78
N PHE A 72 7.19 -10.32 -11.31
CA PHE A 72 7.53 -9.75 -10.03
C PHE A 72 7.62 -8.22 -10.08
N TRP A 73 8.22 -7.67 -11.14
CA TRP A 73 8.23 -6.22 -11.37
C TRP A 73 6.82 -5.65 -11.54
N LEU A 74 5.92 -6.42 -12.16
CA LEU A 74 4.51 -6.05 -12.33
C LEU A 74 3.68 -6.21 -11.05
N LEU A 75 4.17 -6.90 -10.01
CA LEU A 75 3.39 -7.11 -8.78
C LEU A 75 3.18 -5.80 -8.01
N GLY A 76 4.19 -4.95 -7.88
CA GLY A 76 4.05 -3.65 -7.22
C GLY A 76 3.00 -2.75 -7.91
N PRO A 77 3.13 -2.49 -9.22
CA PRO A 77 2.13 -1.77 -10.02
C PRO A 77 0.72 -2.38 -9.92
N LEU A 78 0.60 -3.70 -9.99
CA LEU A 78 -0.69 -4.40 -9.94
C LEU A 78 -1.34 -4.29 -8.57
N LEU A 79 -0.57 -4.44 -7.48
CA LEU A 79 -1.09 -4.30 -6.13
C LEU A 79 -1.50 -2.84 -5.87
N ALA A 80 -0.71 -1.87 -6.37
CA ALA A 80 -1.01 -0.45 -6.27
C ALA A 80 -2.29 -0.09 -7.03
N SER A 81 -2.49 -0.61 -8.25
CA SER A 81 -3.71 -0.35 -9.01
C SER A 81 -4.96 -0.92 -8.35
N ILE A 82 -4.88 -2.13 -7.78
CA ILE A 82 -6.01 -2.74 -7.07
C ILE A 82 -6.33 -1.94 -5.80
N CYS A 83 -5.31 -1.59 -5.02
CA CYS A 83 -5.48 -0.80 -3.80
C CYS A 83 -6.03 0.59 -4.13
N PHE A 84 -5.59 1.23 -5.21
CA PHE A 84 -6.12 2.52 -5.67
C PHE A 84 -7.61 2.43 -6.07
N ILE A 85 -8.03 1.38 -6.78
CA ILE A 85 -9.44 1.19 -7.12
C ILE A 85 -10.29 1.09 -5.84
N ILE A 86 -9.81 0.34 -4.85
CA ILE A 86 -10.52 0.21 -3.58
C ILE A 86 -10.50 1.52 -2.80
N ASP A 87 -9.38 2.24 -2.83
CA ASP A 87 -9.25 3.56 -2.23
C ASP A 87 -10.29 4.53 -2.79
N LEU A 88 -10.41 4.58 -4.11
CA LEU A 88 -11.36 5.42 -4.82
C LEU A 88 -12.82 5.10 -4.40
N VAL A 89 -13.15 3.81 -4.28
CA VAL A 89 -14.48 3.38 -3.78
C VAL A 89 -14.71 3.84 -2.33
N ILE A 90 -13.70 3.69 -1.46
CA ILE A 90 -13.78 4.13 -0.05
C ILE A 90 -13.87 5.66 0.02
N THR A 91 -13.09 6.38 -0.77
CA THR A 91 -13.10 7.85 -0.80
C THR A 91 -14.46 8.39 -1.25
N LEU A 92 -15.07 7.78 -2.27
CA LEU A 92 -16.40 8.13 -2.73
C LEU A 92 -17.48 7.85 -1.67
N SER A 93 -17.41 6.70 -0.99
CA SER A 93 -18.49 6.21 -0.12
C SER A 93 -18.36 6.61 1.36
N CYS A 94 -17.15 6.66 1.91
CA CYS A 94 -16.87 6.92 3.32
C CYS A 94 -16.15 8.26 3.55
N GLY A 95 -15.44 8.75 2.55
CA GLY A 95 -14.83 10.08 2.59
C GLY A 95 -13.32 10.12 2.43
N LEU A 96 -12.84 11.36 2.28
CA LEU A 96 -11.40 11.63 2.20
C LEU A 96 -10.76 11.40 3.57
N PRO A 97 -9.71 10.58 3.68
CA PRO A 97 -8.92 10.49 4.89
C PRO A 97 -8.22 11.83 5.16
N ILE A 98 -7.82 12.00 6.40
CA ILE A 98 -7.14 13.19 6.87
C ILE A 98 -5.72 13.21 6.27
N THR A 99 -5.50 14.04 5.25
CA THR A 99 -4.18 14.22 4.61
C THR A 99 -3.31 15.26 5.28
N SER A 100 -3.85 16.01 6.24
CA SER A 100 -3.13 17.04 6.99
C SER A 100 -3.27 16.78 8.49
N PHE A 101 -2.18 16.88 9.24
CA PHE A 101 -2.14 16.60 10.69
C PHE A 101 -3.12 17.42 11.56
N LEU A 102 -3.77 18.44 11.01
CA LEU A 102 -4.81 19.26 11.65
C LEU A 102 -6.17 19.22 10.93
N GLY A 103 -6.32 18.43 9.87
CA GLY A 103 -7.56 18.34 9.10
C GLY A 103 -8.60 17.50 9.81
N THR A 104 -9.85 17.93 9.80
CA THR A 104 -10.99 17.07 10.17
C THR A 104 -11.41 16.23 8.98
N GLN A 105 -11.85 14.99 9.22
CA GLN A 105 -12.40 14.14 8.18
C GLN A 105 -13.71 14.76 7.68
N LEU A 106 -13.73 15.16 6.42
CA LEU A 106 -14.86 15.86 5.82
C LEU A 106 -15.74 14.90 5.02
N GLY A 107 -16.32 13.89 5.67
CA GLY A 107 -17.40 13.03 5.13
C GLY A 107 -17.21 12.44 3.72
N PRO A 108 -18.24 11.76 3.17
CA PRO A 108 -18.18 11.16 1.83
C PRO A 108 -17.96 12.20 0.72
N ALA A 109 -17.10 11.88 -0.26
CA ALA A 109 -16.76 12.80 -1.35
C ALA A 109 -17.90 12.97 -2.36
N LEU A 110 -18.71 11.94 -2.60
CA LEU A 110 -19.79 11.94 -3.59
C LEU A 110 -20.84 13.04 -3.37
N PRO A 111 -21.41 13.24 -2.16
CA PRO A 111 -22.31 14.36 -1.91
C PRO A 111 -21.61 15.71 -1.88
N ARG A 112 -20.28 15.77 -1.72
CA ARG A 112 -19.51 17.02 -1.71
C ARG A 112 -19.11 17.49 -3.11
N LEU A 113 -19.06 16.58 -4.07
CA LEU A 113 -18.83 16.85 -5.50
C LEU A 113 -20.09 17.37 -6.21
N LEU A 114 -21.27 17.04 -5.68
CA LEU A 114 -22.57 17.36 -6.29
C LEU A 114 -23.31 18.50 -5.61
N ASN A 115 -22.76 19.07 -4.54
CA ASN A 115 -23.46 20.05 -3.70
C ASN A 115 -22.60 21.29 -3.49
N ASP A 116 -23.23 22.46 -3.54
CA ASP A 116 -22.58 23.75 -3.35
C ASP A 116 -22.61 24.15 -1.87
N GLY A 117 -21.45 24.50 -1.32
CA GLY A 117 -21.32 24.88 0.08
C GLY A 117 -19.88 25.11 0.53
N PRO A 118 -19.65 25.49 1.80
CA PRO A 118 -18.31 25.75 2.33
C PRO A 118 -17.40 24.51 2.32
N ASN A 119 -17.98 23.32 2.25
CA ASN A 119 -17.27 22.04 2.16
C ASN A 119 -17.32 21.44 0.74
N HIS A 120 -17.68 22.20 -0.30
CA HIS A 120 -17.70 21.67 -1.67
C HIS A 120 -16.31 21.19 -2.08
N LEU A 121 -16.27 20.12 -2.87
CA LEU A 121 -15.04 19.56 -3.40
C LEU A 121 -15.01 19.82 -4.89
N THR A 122 -14.08 20.64 -5.38
CA THR A 122 -13.94 20.83 -6.83
C THR A 122 -13.45 19.52 -7.47
N MET A 123 -13.88 19.26 -8.71
CA MET A 123 -13.37 18.13 -9.50
C MET A 123 -11.85 18.17 -9.66
N ALA A 124 -11.27 19.39 -9.74
CA ALA A 124 -9.82 19.58 -9.85
C ALA A 124 -9.10 19.21 -8.56
N ASP A 125 -9.61 19.61 -7.39
CA ASP A 125 -9.02 19.26 -6.09
C ASP A 125 -9.13 17.77 -5.81
N PHE A 126 -10.26 17.16 -6.17
CA PHE A 126 -10.43 15.71 -6.10
C PHE A 126 -9.44 14.97 -7.01
N ALA A 127 -9.30 15.40 -8.27
CA ALA A 127 -8.36 14.78 -9.20
C ALA A 127 -6.90 14.94 -8.73
N LEU A 128 -6.52 16.10 -8.20
CA LEU A 128 -5.18 16.33 -7.64
C LEU A 128 -4.94 15.47 -6.40
N TYR A 129 -5.94 15.32 -5.55
CA TYR A 129 -5.88 14.44 -4.39
C TYR A 129 -5.63 12.98 -4.81
N GLU A 130 -6.49 12.44 -5.69
CA GLU A 130 -6.39 11.06 -6.16
C GLU A 130 -5.08 10.82 -6.92
N PHE A 131 -4.61 11.81 -7.68
CA PHE A 131 -3.33 11.75 -8.38
C PHE A 131 -2.12 11.68 -7.43
N ARG A 132 -2.17 12.39 -6.29
CA ARG A 132 -1.13 12.26 -5.26
C ARG A 132 -1.17 10.89 -4.61
N THR A 133 -2.36 10.38 -4.31
CA THR A 133 -2.56 9.07 -3.67
C THR A 133 -2.06 7.94 -4.58
N ILE A 134 -2.42 7.95 -5.87
CA ILE A 134 -1.96 6.94 -6.82
C ILE A 134 -0.42 6.98 -6.98
N LEU A 135 0.18 8.16 -7.09
CA LEU A 135 1.64 8.30 -7.16
C LEU A 135 2.34 7.76 -5.91
N ALA A 136 1.83 8.09 -4.72
CA ALA A 136 2.37 7.58 -3.47
C ALA A 136 2.25 6.06 -3.39
N LEU A 137 1.09 5.49 -3.73
CA LEU A 137 0.87 4.04 -3.78
C LEU A 137 1.85 3.37 -4.74
N PHE A 138 2.01 3.88 -5.97
CA PHE A 138 2.95 3.34 -6.93
C PHE A 138 4.39 3.38 -6.42
N ALA A 139 4.83 4.52 -5.87
CA ALA A 139 6.20 4.69 -5.39
C ALA A 139 6.49 3.78 -4.18
N PHE A 140 5.64 3.78 -3.15
CA PHE A 140 5.86 2.99 -1.96
C PHE A 140 5.70 1.50 -2.21
N TYR A 141 4.72 1.08 -3.00
CA TYR A 141 4.52 -0.34 -3.26
C TYR A 141 5.64 -0.89 -4.12
N THR A 142 6.07 -0.18 -5.17
CA THR A 142 7.22 -0.63 -5.97
C THR A 142 8.50 -0.68 -5.15
N MET A 143 8.79 0.33 -4.33
CA MET A 143 9.94 0.34 -3.43
C MET A 143 9.88 -0.81 -2.42
N ALA A 144 8.75 -1.00 -1.73
CA ALA A 144 8.58 -2.04 -0.73
C ALA A 144 8.78 -3.44 -1.35
N VAL A 145 8.22 -3.69 -2.53
CA VAL A 145 8.38 -4.93 -3.30
C VAL A 145 9.86 -5.18 -3.64
N VAL A 146 10.58 -4.15 -4.08
CA VAL A 146 12.01 -4.27 -4.40
C VAL A 146 12.83 -4.55 -3.13
N CYS A 147 12.65 -3.76 -2.07
CA CYS A 147 13.36 -3.90 -0.80
C CYS A 147 13.11 -5.25 -0.11
N THR A 148 11.87 -5.77 -0.15
CA THR A 148 11.55 -7.06 0.45
C THR A 148 12.20 -8.22 -0.29
N LYS A 149 12.39 -8.13 -1.62
CA LYS A 149 13.12 -9.18 -2.34
C LYS A 149 14.63 -9.08 -2.22
N LEU A 150 15.18 -7.87 -2.17
CA LEU A 150 16.60 -7.68 -1.87
C LEU A 150 16.97 -8.31 -0.53
N SER A 151 16.13 -8.11 0.50
CA SER A 151 16.34 -8.69 1.83
C SER A 151 16.12 -10.21 1.91
N GLN A 152 15.30 -10.81 1.03
CA GLN A 152 15.02 -12.26 1.02
C GLN A 152 16.09 -13.13 0.33
N GLY A 153 17.23 -12.55 -0.04
CA GLY A 153 18.41 -13.29 -0.46
C GLY A 153 18.93 -12.84 -1.81
N GLY A 154 19.75 -11.80 -1.75
CA GLY A 154 21.06 -11.74 -2.39
C GLY A 154 21.04 -11.72 -3.92
N PHE A 155 21.02 -10.50 -4.46
CA PHE A 155 21.20 -10.20 -5.89
C PHE A 155 22.54 -10.70 -6.46
N LEU A 156 23.47 -11.14 -5.61
CA LEU A 156 24.84 -11.46 -5.96
C LEU A 156 25.24 -12.81 -5.35
N ARG A 157 24.79 -13.92 -5.93
CA ARG A 157 25.68 -15.09 -5.97
C ARG A 157 26.68 -14.78 -7.06
N PHE A 158 27.78 -14.13 -6.69
CA PHE A 158 29.00 -14.21 -7.50
C PHE A 158 29.38 -15.69 -7.56
N THR A 159 28.96 -16.38 -8.62
CA THR A 159 29.62 -17.63 -8.98
C THR A 159 30.98 -17.22 -9.52
N MET A 160 31.93 -17.01 -8.61
CA MET A 160 33.33 -16.88 -8.99
C MET A 160 33.71 -18.23 -9.62
N PRO A 161 34.31 -18.25 -10.83
CA PRO A 161 34.80 -19.50 -11.41
C PRO A 161 36.03 -19.94 -10.62
N ALA A 162 35.80 -20.57 -9.47
CA ALA A 162 36.82 -21.35 -8.81
C ALA A 162 37.04 -22.59 -9.67
N GLY A 163 38.25 -22.74 -10.21
CA GLY A 163 38.65 -23.90 -10.99
C GLY A 163 38.23 -25.20 -10.30
N GLY A 164 37.62 -26.10 -11.08
CA GLY A 164 37.51 -27.52 -10.75
C GLY A 164 36.40 -27.96 -9.80
N ASN A 165 36.00 -27.18 -8.78
CA ASN A 165 34.99 -27.63 -7.81
C ASN A 165 34.04 -26.51 -7.37
N ARG A 166 32.75 -26.69 -7.69
CA ARG A 166 31.67 -25.75 -7.34
C ARG A 166 31.39 -25.82 -5.84
N VAL A 167 31.99 -24.92 -5.08
CA VAL A 167 31.58 -24.67 -3.68
C VAL A 167 30.39 -23.71 -3.72
N THR A 168 29.21 -24.19 -3.33
CA THR A 168 28.07 -23.32 -3.05
C THR A 168 28.07 -22.99 -1.56
N LEU A 169 28.33 -21.72 -1.22
CA LEU A 169 27.94 -21.14 0.07
C LEU A 169 26.42 -20.93 0.12
#